data_AF-A0A3P9CX18-F1
#
_entry.id   AF-A0A3P9CX18-F1
#
_cell.length_a   1.000
_cell.length_b   1.000
_cell.length_c   1.000
_cell.angle_alpha   90.00
_cell.angle_beta   90.00
_cell.angle_gamma   90.00
#
_symmetry.space_group_name_H-M   'P 1'
#
loop_
_entity.id
_entity.type
_entity.pdbx_description
1 polymer ?
#
loop_
_entity_poly.entity_id
_entity_poly.type
_entity_poly.pdbx_seq_one_letter_code
_entity_poly.pdbx_strand_id
1 'polypeptide(L)'
;MFSGTLRLPWSEFIDRVSEPVLRKLLDKLLERRVIIDDEMDLGGVRSRADKARQVIDVVRRKGSQGSSALIAALCEVDPCLSRELQLM
;
A
#
# COMPACT_ATOMS: atom_id res chain seq x y z
N MET A 1 -10.09 12.12 21.96
CA MET A 1 -8.85 11.34 22.17
C MET A 1 -8.98 10.05 21.37
N PHE A 2 -8.44 9.99 20.15
CA PHE A 2 -8.41 8.74 19.37
C PHE A 2 -7.18 7.94 19.80
N SER A 3 -7.36 7.21 20.90
CA SER A 3 -6.36 6.29 21.43
C SER A 3 -6.24 5.07 20.52
N GLY A 4 -5.05 4.86 19.96
CA GLY A 4 -4.52 3.53 19.66
C GLY A 4 -5.06 2.79 18.43
N THR A 5 -4.16 2.58 17.46
CA THR A 5 -4.12 1.37 16.60
C THR A 5 -4.98 1.33 15.32
N LEU A 6 -4.89 2.36 14.47
CA LEU A 6 -5.14 2.19 13.02
C LEU A 6 -3.95 1.46 12.33
N ARG A 7 -3.43 0.37 12.91
CA ARG A 7 -2.23 -0.34 12.41
C ARG A 7 -2.53 -1.75 11.90
N LEU A 8 -3.80 -2.12 11.80
CA LEU A 8 -4.21 -3.50 11.51
C LEU A 8 -4.48 -3.81 10.01
N PRO A 9 -5.04 -2.93 9.16
CA PRO A 9 -5.35 -3.33 7.77
C PRO A 9 -4.09 -3.58 6.94
N TRP A 10 -3.01 -2.87 7.25
CA TRP A 10 -1.77 -2.93 6.47
C TRP A 10 -0.96 -4.21 6.69
N SER A 11 -1.00 -4.77 7.91
CA SER A 11 -0.26 -6.00 8.22
C SER A 11 -0.94 -7.21 7.56
N GLU A 12 -2.27 -7.24 7.62
CA GLU A 12 -3.09 -8.25 6.94
C GLU A 12 -3.05 -8.09 5.42
N PHE A 13 -3.00 -6.85 4.93
CA PHE A 13 -2.73 -6.57 3.51
C PHE A 13 -1.40 -7.18 3.06
N ILE A 14 -0.30 -6.97 3.78
CA ILE A 14 1.01 -7.55 3.42
C ILE A 14 0.92 -9.08 3.32
N ASP A 15 0.21 -9.71 4.27
CA ASP A 15 0.06 -11.17 4.30
C ASP A 15 -0.75 -11.68 3.11
N ARG A 16 -1.95 -11.12 2.91
CA ARG A 16 -2.92 -11.55 1.89
C ARG A 16 -2.56 -11.15 0.46
N VAL A 17 -1.78 -10.08 0.25
CA VAL A 17 -1.76 -9.39 -1.05
C VAL A 17 -1.28 -10.17 -2.26
N SER A 18 -0.56 -11.28 -2.27
CA SER A 18 0.00 -11.84 -3.54
C SER A 18 0.94 -10.88 -4.32
N GLU A 19 1.98 -11.44 -4.92
CA GLU A 19 3.00 -10.68 -5.64
C GLU A 19 2.50 -9.90 -6.88
N PRO A 20 1.61 -10.45 -7.74
CA PRO A 20 1.14 -9.73 -8.93
C PRO A 20 0.23 -8.54 -8.60
N VAL A 21 -0.61 -8.67 -7.57
CA VAL A 21 -1.48 -7.56 -7.09
C VAL A 21 -0.61 -6.45 -6.48
N LEU A 22 0.39 -6.81 -5.67
CA LEU A 22 1.33 -5.85 -5.11
C LEU A 22 2.10 -5.10 -6.21
N ARG A 23 2.57 -5.79 -7.25
CA ARG A 23 3.24 -5.15 -8.39
C ARG A 23 2.32 -4.16 -9.10
N LYS A 24 1.08 -4.55 -9.42
CA LYS A 24 0.11 -3.64 -10.06
C LYS A 24 -0.21 -2.43 -9.18
N LEU A 25 -0.33 -2.64 -7.87
CA LEU A 25 -0.52 -1.55 -6.90
C LEU A 25 0.66 -0.59 -6.91
N LEU A 26 1.88 -1.10 -6.92
CA LEU A 26 3.09 -0.30 -7.02
C LEU A 26 3.12 0.54 -8.31
N ASP A 27 2.86 -0.08 -9.46
CA ASP A 27 2.74 0.63 -10.74
C ASP A 27 1.71 1.78 -10.63
N LYS A 28 0.52 1.52 -10.10
CA LYS A 28 -0.53 2.54 -9.93
C LYS A 28 -0.12 3.66 -8.98
N LEU A 29 0.60 3.35 -7.92
CA LEU A 29 1.09 4.32 -6.94
C LEU A 29 2.24 5.18 -7.49
N LEU A 30 3.09 4.60 -8.33
CA LEU A 30 4.11 5.30 -9.10
C LEU A 30 3.47 6.23 -10.14
N GLU A 31 2.49 5.74 -10.90
CA GLU A 31 1.69 6.53 -11.86
C GLU A 31 1.03 7.74 -11.17
N ARG A 32 0.46 7.52 -9.98
CA ARG A 32 -0.18 8.57 -9.18
C ARG A 32 0.83 9.48 -8.45
N ARG A 33 2.15 9.25 -8.61
CA ARG A 33 3.26 9.91 -7.88
C ARG A 33 3.08 9.87 -6.35
N VAL A 34 2.34 8.88 -5.85
CA VAL A 34 2.18 8.61 -4.42
C VAL A 34 3.44 7.96 -3.88
N ILE A 35 4.13 7.18 -4.69
CA ILE A 35 5.48 6.74 -4.42
C ILE A 35 6.37 7.34 -5.49
N ILE A 36 7.51 7.88 -5.08
CA ILE A 36 8.49 8.47 -6.00
C ILE A 36 9.57 7.41 -6.21
N ASP A 37 10.11 7.30 -7.43
CA ASP A 37 11.17 6.32 -7.76
C ASP A 37 12.37 6.42 -6.80
N ASP A 38 12.68 7.64 -6.33
CA ASP A 38 13.69 7.94 -5.30
C ASP A 38 13.38 7.34 -3.90
N GLU A 39 12.10 7.19 -3.53
CA GLU A 39 11.70 6.57 -2.26
C GLU A 39 11.71 5.04 -2.34
N MET A 40 11.55 4.48 -3.55
CA MET A 40 11.73 3.06 -3.78
C MET A 40 13.14 2.79 -4.25
N ASP A 41 14.01 2.43 -3.31
CA ASP A 41 15.23 1.73 -3.66
C ASP A 41 14.85 0.35 -4.27
N LEU A 42 14.54 0.37 -5.57
CA LEU A 42 14.21 -0.79 -6.41
C LEU A 42 15.47 -1.61 -6.72
N GLY A 43 16.66 -1.08 -6.40
CA GLY A 43 17.96 -1.69 -6.65
C GLY A 43 18.31 -2.85 -5.71
N GLY A 44 17.73 -2.90 -4.50
CA GLY A 44 17.90 -4.04 -3.59
C GLY A 44 16.80 -5.08 -3.79
N VAL A 45 17.16 -6.37 -3.86
CA VAL A 45 16.23 -7.51 -3.88
C VAL A 45 15.38 -7.51 -2.60
N ARG A 46 14.30 -6.71 -2.60
CA ARG A 46 13.37 -6.59 -1.49
C ARG A 46 12.22 -7.57 -1.70
N SER A 47 11.98 -8.40 -0.69
CA SER A 47 10.88 -9.38 -0.67
C SER A 47 9.52 -8.69 -0.86
N ARG A 48 8.49 -9.45 -1.27
CA ARG A 48 7.09 -8.99 -1.36
C ARG A 48 6.69 -8.18 -0.12
N ALA A 49 7.06 -8.68 1.06
CA ALA A 49 6.75 -8.06 2.33
C ALA A 49 7.44 -6.71 2.52
N ASP A 50 8.72 -6.57 2.12
CA ASP A 50 9.45 -5.30 2.19
C ASP A 50 8.90 -4.25 1.23
N LYS A 51 8.50 -4.68 0.03
CA LYS A 51 7.84 -3.79 -0.94
C LYS A 51 6.51 -3.27 -0.40
N ALA A 52 5.68 -4.16 0.14
CA ALA A 52 4.42 -3.76 0.75
C ALA A 52 4.62 -2.87 1.98
N ARG A 53 5.63 -3.15 2.83
CA ARG A 53 5.99 -2.29 3.97
C ARG A 53 6.40 -0.89 3.54
N GLN A 54 7.22 -0.75 2.50
CA GLN A 54 7.60 0.55 1.96
C GLN A 54 6.39 1.35 1.48
N VAL A 55 5.49 0.70 0.75
CA VAL A 55 4.25 1.31 0.29
C VAL A 55 3.46 1.90 1.46
N ILE A 56 3.33 1.13 2.54
CA ILE A 56 2.65 1.56 3.76
C ILE A 56 3.40 2.71 4.45
N ASP A 57 4.73 2.67 4.48
CA ASP A 57 5.56 3.73 5.07
C ASP A 57 5.41 5.06 4.32
N VAL A 58 5.47 5.01 2.98
CA VAL A 58 5.28 6.18 2.10
C VAL A 58 3.86 6.73 2.25
N VAL A 59 2.85 5.87 2.27
CA VAL A 59 1.46 6.26 2.50
C VAL A 59 1.28 6.92 3.86
N ARG A 60 1.89 6.35 4.91
CA ARG A 60 1.86 6.93 6.26
C ARG A 60 2.59 8.28 6.31
N ARG A 61 3.71 8.42 5.60
CA ARG A 61 4.47 9.67 5.48
C ARG A 61 3.66 10.76 4.76
N LYS A 62 2.89 10.38 3.72
CA LYS A 62 1.98 11.27 2.98
C LYS A 62 0.65 11.53 3.68
N GLY A 63 0.35 10.81 4.76
CA GLY A 63 -0.85 11.01 5.58
C GLY A 63 -2.14 10.57 4.88
N SER A 64 -3.17 11.42 4.96
CA SER A 64 -4.51 11.13 4.42
C SER A 64 -4.53 11.03 2.90
N GLN A 65 -3.74 11.86 2.21
CA GLN A 65 -3.64 11.86 0.74
C GLN A 65 -3.01 10.56 0.22
N GLY A 66 -1.95 10.08 0.90
CA GLY A 66 -1.33 8.79 0.57
C GLY A 66 -2.30 7.64 0.79
N SER A 67 -3.00 7.64 1.93
CA SER A 67 -3.93 6.57 2.29
C SER A 67 -5.09 6.49 1.30
N SER A 68 -5.67 7.62 0.92
CA SER A 68 -6.76 7.68 -0.04
C SER A 68 -6.33 7.20 -1.43
N ALA A 69 -5.16 7.61 -1.90
CA ALA A 69 -4.67 7.19 -3.22
C ALA A 69 -4.33 5.70 -3.27
N LEU A 70 -3.85 5.13 -2.16
CA LEU A 70 -3.60 3.70 -2.07
C LEU A 70 -4.88 2.88 -1.96
N ILE A 71 -5.87 3.32 -1.19
CA ILE A 71 -7.18 2.67 -1.15
C ILE A 71 -7.83 2.71 -2.52
N ALA A 72 -7.74 3.84 -3.25
CA ALA A 72 -8.25 3.96 -4.60
C ALA A 72 -7.55 2.97 -5.56
N ALA A 73 -6.21 2.91 -5.54
CA ALA A 73 -5.45 1.97 -6.35
C ALA A 73 -5.78 0.51 -5.99
N LEU A 74 -5.97 0.21 -4.70
CA LEU A 74 -6.35 -1.12 -4.24
C LEU A 74 -7.74 -1.51 -4.71
N CYS A 75 -8.71 -0.60 -4.62
CA CYS A 75 -10.05 -0.84 -5.13
C CYS A 75 -10.08 -1.10 -6.64
N GLU A 76 -9.18 -0.46 -7.41
CA GLU A 76 -9.06 -0.69 -8.86
C GLU A 76 -8.40 -2.03 -9.19
N VAL A 77 -7.36 -2.41 -8.46
CA VAL A 77 -6.60 -3.64 -8.73
C VAL A 77 -7.30 -4.86 -8.16
N ASP A 78 -7.82 -4.76 -6.93
CA ASP A 78 -8.49 -5.83 -6.20
C ASP A 78 -9.59 -5.27 -5.26
N PRO A 79 -10.83 -5.13 -5.77
CA PRO A 79 -11.96 -4.69 -4.96
C PRO A 79 -12.34 -5.71 -3.88
N CYS A 80 -12.04 -7.00 -4.05
CA CYS A 80 -12.31 -8.03 -3.05
C CYS A 80 -11.41 -7.81 -1.82
N LEU A 81 -10.12 -7.60 -2.04
CA LEU A 81 -9.16 -7.33 -0.96
C LEU A 81 -9.50 -6.02 -0.24
N SER A 82 -9.97 -5.00 -0.96
CA SER A 82 -10.42 -3.74 -0.35
C SER A 82 -11.60 -3.92 0.60
N ARG A 83 -12.53 -4.83 0.27
CA ARG A 83 -13.69 -5.19 1.09
C ARG A 83 -13.29 -6.04 2.29
N GLU A 84 -12.38 -7.00 2.10
CA GLU A 84 -11.85 -7.83 3.20
C GLU A 84 -11.12 -6.99 4.24
N LEU A 85 -10.39 -5.97 3.80
CA LEU A 85 -9.65 -5.05 4.68
C LEU A 85 -10.54 -3.92 5.25
N GLN A 86 -11.84 -3.91 4.91
CA GLN A 86 -12.82 -2.90 5.32
C GLN A 86 -12.33 -1.46 5.09
N LEU A 87 -11.71 -1.22 3.93
CA LEU A 87 -11.16 0.08 3.54
C LEU A 87 -12.19 0.98 2.83
N MET A 88 -13.40 0.46 2.59
CA MET A 88 -14.59 1.16 2.09
C MET A 88 -15.56 1.50 3.21
#